data_AF-A0A964FH48-F1
#
_entry.id   AF-A0A964FH48-F1
#
_cell.length_a   1.000
_cell.length_b   1.000
_cell.length_c   1.000
_cell.angle_alpha   90.00
_cell.angle_beta   90.00
_cell.angle_gamma   90.00
#
_symmetry.space_group_name_H-M   'P 1'
#
loop_
_entity.id
_entity.type
_entity.pdbx_description
1 polymer ?
#
loop_
_entity_poly.entity_id
_entity_poly.type
_entity_poly.pdbx_seq_one_letter_code
_entity_poly.pdbx_strand_id
1 'polypeptide(L)'
;MDTIDIPNGVEATVAVYRDHKLPEYAANPMIQALPHLMTEDEFLESVIVMPNFSPEEKFLKPHLRTHCVERLSRYFDPINKTTQLHQAISVLLMQGYLARNILKPQYARRANQIYQAIQPTFRTSKCII
;
A
#
# COMPACT_ATOMS: atom_id res chain seq x y z
N MET A 1 -2.63 11.98 10.16
CA MET A 1 -2.45 10.69 10.85
C MET A 1 -1.68 11.00 12.12
N ASP A 2 -2.14 10.50 13.25
CA ASP A 2 -1.52 10.80 14.54
C ASP A 2 -0.23 10.00 14.68
N THR A 3 0.81 10.68 15.15
CA THR A 3 2.15 10.14 15.26
C THR A 3 2.63 10.11 16.70
N ILE A 4 3.29 9.03 17.08
CA ILE A 4 3.78 8.79 18.44
C ILE A 4 5.27 8.41 18.42
N ASP A 5 5.99 8.87 19.42
CA ASP A 5 7.40 8.50 19.63
C ASP A 5 7.49 7.19 20.41
N ILE A 6 8.10 6.16 19.80
CA ILE A 6 8.34 4.88 20.46
C ILE A 6 9.68 4.93 21.21
N PRO A 7 9.76 4.45 22.48
CA PRO A 7 10.95 4.56 23.31
C PRO A 7 12.25 4.00 22.72
N ASN A 8 12.16 3.04 21.78
CA ASN A 8 13.30 2.34 21.19
C ASN A 8 13.50 2.59 19.70
N GLY A 9 12.93 3.68 19.16
CA GLY A 9 13.39 4.26 17.90
C GLY A 9 12.38 4.17 16.77
N VAL A 10 12.23 5.33 16.14
CA VAL A 10 11.40 5.74 15.01
C VAL A 10 10.00 6.21 15.41
N GLU A 11 9.68 7.41 14.91
CA GLU A 11 8.36 8.03 14.87
C GLU A 11 7.38 7.05 14.20
N ALA A 12 6.29 6.71 14.91
CA ALA A 12 5.36 5.67 14.48
C ALA A 12 3.94 6.22 14.31
N THR A 13 3.27 5.74 13.27
CA THR A 13 1.87 6.10 13.01
C THR A 13 0.93 5.21 13.81
N VAL A 14 -0.08 5.81 14.45
CA VAL A 14 -1.13 5.06 15.14
C VAL A 14 -1.95 4.26 14.13
N ALA A 15 -2.03 2.94 14.36
CA ALA A 15 -2.82 2.06 13.52
C ALA A 15 -4.33 2.30 13.70
N VAL A 16 -5.07 2.33 12.60
CA VAL A 16 -6.53 2.43 12.60
C VAL A 16 -7.11 1.05 12.28
N TYR A 17 -7.77 0.45 13.27
CA TYR A 17 -8.36 -0.88 13.15
C TYR A 17 -9.81 -0.77 12.65
N ARG A 18 -10.07 -1.37 11.48
CA ARG A 18 -11.38 -1.33 10.82
C ARG A 18 -11.95 -2.74 10.71
N ASP A 19 -13.27 -2.83 10.82
CA ASP A 19 -13.98 -4.07 10.52
C ASP A 19 -14.13 -4.25 9.01
N HIS A 20 -13.73 -5.42 8.52
CA HIS A 20 -13.78 -5.81 7.12
C HIS A 20 -14.95 -6.77 6.83
N LYS A 21 -15.89 -6.93 7.77
CA LYS A 21 -17.16 -7.70 7.67
C LYS A 21 -17.00 -9.22 7.54
N LEU A 22 -15.81 -9.73 7.23
CA LEU A 22 -15.51 -11.16 7.20
C LEU A 22 -14.95 -11.65 8.54
N PRO A 23 -15.47 -12.75 9.12
CA PRO A 23 -15.04 -13.25 10.42
C PRO A 23 -13.53 -13.52 10.52
N GLU A 24 -12.94 -14.09 9.48
CA GLU A 24 -11.51 -14.39 9.41
C GLU A 24 -10.63 -13.14 9.38
N TYR A 25 -11.15 -12.03 8.85
CA TYR A 25 -10.46 -10.74 8.79
C TYR A 25 -10.61 -9.99 10.11
N ALA A 26 -11.81 -10.03 10.70
CA ALA A 26 -12.08 -9.48 12.02
C ALA A 26 -11.26 -10.18 13.12
N ALA A 27 -10.84 -11.44 12.93
CA ALA A 27 -9.99 -12.13 13.90
C ALA A 27 -8.49 -11.78 13.82
N ASN A 28 -8.06 -10.92 12.87
CA ASN A 28 -6.65 -10.59 12.66
C ASN A 28 -6.39 -9.07 12.72
N PRO A 29 -5.73 -8.56 13.78
CA PRO A 29 -5.41 -7.14 13.90
C PRO A 29 -4.56 -6.59 12.75
N MET A 30 -3.72 -7.42 12.11
CA MET A 30 -2.90 -6.97 10.98
C MET A 30 -3.75 -6.68 9.74
N ILE A 31 -4.83 -7.44 9.55
CA ILE A 31 -5.80 -7.19 8.46
C ILE A 31 -6.66 -5.98 8.80
N GLN A 32 -7.13 -5.87 10.04
CA GLN A 32 -7.93 -4.72 10.49
C GLN A 32 -7.20 -3.39 10.32
N ALA A 33 -5.88 -3.38 10.45
CA ALA A 33 -5.05 -2.18 10.25
C ALA A 33 -4.90 -1.75 8.78
N LEU A 34 -5.32 -2.59 7.82
CA LEU A 34 -5.26 -2.26 6.41
C LEU A 34 -6.25 -1.14 6.03
N PRO A 35 -6.01 -0.47 4.89
CA PRO A 35 -6.98 0.46 4.31
C PRO A 35 -8.33 -0.21 4.07
N HIS A 36 -9.38 0.61 4.03
CA HIS A 36 -10.72 0.13 3.69
C HIS A 36 -10.75 -0.56 2.32
N LEU A 37 -11.57 -1.60 2.19
CA LEU A 37 -11.85 -2.24 0.90
C LEU A 37 -12.70 -1.30 0.06
N MET A 38 -12.04 -0.61 -0.88
CA MET A 38 -12.71 0.27 -1.82
C MET A 38 -13.63 -0.54 -2.74
N THR A 39 -14.78 0.02 -3.06
CA THR A 39 -15.62 -0.47 -4.17
C THR A 39 -14.93 -0.19 -5.51
N GLU A 40 -15.42 -0.80 -6.60
CA GLU A 40 -14.89 -0.50 -7.93
C GLU A 40 -15.06 0.98 -8.27
N ASP A 41 -16.21 1.58 -7.98
CA ASP A 41 -16.49 3.00 -8.25
C ASP A 41 -15.56 3.92 -7.45
N GLU A 42 -15.39 3.67 -6.14
CA GLU A 42 -14.46 4.43 -5.29
C GLU A 42 -13.01 4.33 -5.79
N PHE A 43 -12.59 3.14 -6.23
CA PHE A 43 -11.26 2.95 -6.79
C PHE A 43 -11.09 3.74 -8.09
N LEU A 44 -12.06 3.67 -9.00
CA LEU A 44 -12.04 4.41 -10.27
C LEU A 44 -11.93 5.91 -10.01
N GLU A 45 -12.79 6.46 -9.16
CA GLU A 45 -12.77 7.88 -8.78
C GLU A 45 -11.43 8.29 -8.15
N SER A 46 -10.82 7.41 -7.35
CA SER A 46 -9.55 7.71 -6.68
C SER A 46 -8.34 7.74 -7.61
N VAL A 47 -8.41 7.01 -8.72
CA VAL A 47 -7.24 6.74 -9.57
C VAL A 47 -7.29 7.50 -10.89
N ILE A 48 -8.48 7.90 -11.37
CA ILE A 48 -8.63 8.67 -12.60
C ILE A 48 -7.88 10.00 -12.48
N VAL A 49 -7.00 10.26 -13.46
CA VAL A 49 -6.31 11.55 -13.60
C VAL A 49 -6.63 12.09 -14.98
N MET A 50 -7.62 12.99 -15.02
CA MET A 50 -7.98 13.70 -16.25
C MET A 50 -6.95 14.78 -16.59
N PRO A 51 -6.60 14.96 -17.86
CA PRO A 51 -5.71 16.02 -18.25
C PRO A 51 -6.50 17.33 -18.30
N ASN A 52 -5.90 18.46 -17.87
CA ASN A 52 -6.55 19.75 -18.14
C ASN A 52 -6.62 19.95 -19.66
N PHE A 53 -7.79 20.25 -20.19
CA PHE A 53 -7.97 20.50 -21.61
C PHE A 53 -8.72 21.81 -21.80
N SER A 54 -8.22 22.64 -22.70
CA SER A 54 -8.83 23.89 -23.11
C SER A 54 -8.88 23.94 -24.64
N PRO A 55 -10.03 24.25 -25.26
CA PRO A 55 -10.15 24.36 -26.71
C PRO A 55 -9.16 25.36 -27.34
N GLU A 56 -8.79 26.39 -26.57
CA GLU A 56 -7.83 27.43 -26.94
C GLU A 56 -6.42 26.86 -27.19
N GLU A 57 -6.09 25.71 -26.62
CA GLU A 57 -4.79 25.04 -26.82
C GLU A 57 -4.53 24.69 -28.30
N LYS A 58 -5.59 24.54 -29.11
CA LYS A 58 -5.50 24.28 -30.56
C LYS A 58 -4.89 25.45 -31.33
N PHE A 59 -5.04 26.68 -30.81
CA PHE A 59 -4.56 27.91 -31.43
C PHE A 59 -3.19 28.36 -30.89
N LEU A 60 -2.60 27.59 -29.97
CA LEU A 60 -1.27 27.89 -29.44
C LEU A 60 -0.18 27.72 -30.51
N LYS A 61 0.92 28.44 -30.32
CA LYS A 61 2.11 28.31 -31.17
C LYS A 61 2.66 26.87 -31.13
N PRO A 62 3.31 26.38 -32.21
CA PRO A 62 3.76 25.00 -32.31
C PRO A 62 4.58 24.49 -31.12
N HIS A 63 5.51 25.29 -30.60
CA HIS A 63 6.35 24.90 -29.45
C HIS A 63 5.56 24.68 -28.16
N LEU A 64 4.49 25.46 -27.92
CA LEU A 64 3.62 25.28 -26.74
C LEU A 64 2.73 24.05 -26.90
N ARG A 65 2.25 23.78 -28.12
CA ARG A 65 1.45 22.58 -28.41
C ARG A 65 2.21 21.29 -28.12
N THR A 66 3.52 21.25 -28.32
CA THR A 66 4.36 20.10 -27.92
C THR A 66 4.28 19.84 -26.41
N HIS A 67 4.30 20.89 -25.59
CA HIS A 67 4.13 20.75 -24.14
C HIS A 67 2.70 20.32 -23.76
N CYS A 68 1.67 20.71 -24.51
CA CYS A 68 0.31 20.20 -24.30
C CYS A 68 0.22 18.69 -24.54
N VAL A 69 0.87 18.16 -25.58
CA VAL A 69 0.91 16.71 -25.83
C VAL A 69 1.66 15.99 -24.71
N GLU A 70 2.79 16.54 -24.26
CA GLU A 70 3.57 15.92 -23.17
C GLU A 70 2.78 15.81 -21.87
N ARG A 71 1.84 16.73 -21.60
CA ARG A 71 0.96 16.66 -20.43
C ARG A 71 0.06 15.42 -20.43
N LEU A 72 -0.26 14.85 -21.60
CA LEU A 72 -1.03 13.62 -21.73
C LEU A 72 -0.28 12.40 -21.19
N SER A 73 1.05 12.47 -20.99
CA SER A 73 1.80 11.40 -20.32
C SER A 73 1.34 11.14 -18.87
N ARG A 74 0.71 12.14 -18.23
CA ARG A 74 0.19 12.06 -16.86
C ARG A 74 -1.27 11.64 -16.82
N TYR A 75 -1.94 11.53 -17.97
CA TYR A 75 -3.30 11.05 -18.05
C TYR A 75 -3.37 9.60 -17.63
N PHE A 76 -4.32 9.28 -16.77
CA PHE A 76 -4.60 7.92 -16.39
C PHE A 76 -6.10 7.69 -16.34
N ASP A 77 -6.56 6.79 -17.19
CA ASP A 77 -7.94 6.33 -17.24
C ASP A 77 -7.94 4.80 -17.07
N PRO A 78 -8.41 4.29 -15.92
CA PRO A 78 -8.36 2.89 -15.59
C PRO A 78 -9.28 2.07 -16.49
N ILE A 79 -8.69 1.09 -17.18
CA ILE A 79 -9.43 0.07 -17.93
C ILE A 79 -9.79 -1.11 -17.01
N ASN A 80 -10.71 -1.97 -17.46
CA ASN A 80 -11.14 -3.17 -16.71
C ASN A 80 -9.98 -4.02 -16.16
N LYS A 81 -8.87 -4.15 -16.91
CA LYS A 81 -7.69 -4.89 -16.46
C LYS A 81 -7.04 -4.27 -15.22
N THR A 82 -7.04 -2.95 -15.10
CA THR A 82 -6.52 -2.23 -13.93
C THR A 82 -7.38 -2.52 -12.70
N THR A 83 -8.71 -2.48 -12.84
CA THR A 83 -9.65 -2.81 -11.75
C THR A 83 -9.49 -4.25 -11.28
N GLN A 84 -9.36 -5.20 -12.22
CA GLN A 84 -9.09 -6.61 -11.89
C GLN A 84 -7.76 -6.77 -11.14
N LEU A 85 -6.71 -6.06 -11.57
CA LEU A 85 -5.41 -6.09 -10.90
C LEU A 85 -5.51 -5.53 -9.47
N HIS A 86 -6.22 -4.42 -9.28
CA HIS A 86 -6.47 -3.84 -7.96
C HIS A 86 -7.11 -4.87 -7.01
N GLN A 87 -8.18 -5.53 -7.45
CA GLN A 87 -8.85 -6.57 -6.68
C GLN A 87 -7.92 -7.74 -6.36
N ALA A 88 -7.16 -8.21 -7.35
CA ALA A 88 -6.22 -9.31 -7.15
C ALA A 88 -5.14 -8.98 -6.11
N ILE A 89 -4.58 -7.76 -6.15
CA ILE A 89 -3.60 -7.30 -5.15
C ILE A 89 -4.21 -7.22 -3.76
N SER A 90 -5.43 -6.70 -3.64
CA SER A 90 -6.16 -6.61 -2.37
C SER A 90 -6.36 -8.00 -1.75
N VAL A 91 -6.87 -8.95 -2.53
CA VAL A 91 -7.03 -10.35 -2.08
C VAL A 91 -5.70 -10.96 -1.69
N LEU A 92 -4.64 -10.77 -2.50
CA LEU A 92 -3.31 -11.30 -2.23
C LEU A 92 -2.75 -10.79 -0.89
N LEU A 93 -2.90 -9.50 -0.61
CA LEU A 93 -2.50 -8.89 0.67
C LEU A 93 -3.25 -9.53 1.84
N MET A 94 -4.58 -9.61 1.77
CA MET A 94 -5.41 -10.20 2.82
C MET A 94 -5.03 -11.66 3.08
N GLN A 95 -4.89 -12.46 2.03
CA GLN A 95 -4.47 -13.87 2.10
C GLN A 95 -3.06 -14.02 2.71
N GLY A 96 -2.14 -13.12 2.35
CA GLY A 96 -0.79 -13.10 2.93
C GLY A 96 -0.79 -12.85 4.44
N TYR A 97 -1.74 -12.06 4.95
CA TYR A 97 -1.89 -11.80 6.37
C TYR A 97 -2.70 -12.85 7.13
N LEU A 98 -3.58 -13.64 6.48
CA LEU A 98 -4.33 -14.69 7.18
C LEU A 98 -3.44 -15.67 7.96
N ALA A 99 -2.28 -16.02 7.39
CA ALA A 99 -1.28 -16.87 8.04
C ALA A 99 -0.44 -16.14 9.13
N ARG A 100 -0.46 -14.80 9.14
CA ARG A 100 0.31 -13.91 10.01
C ARG A 100 -0.64 -13.18 10.95
N ASN A 101 -0.89 -13.78 12.11
CA ASN A 101 -1.75 -13.21 13.12
C ASN A 101 -0.99 -13.08 14.44
N ILE A 102 -0.77 -11.84 14.89
CA ILE A 102 -0.06 -11.51 16.12
C ILE A 102 -0.72 -12.06 17.39
N LEU A 103 -2.03 -12.34 17.36
CA LEU A 103 -2.75 -12.94 18.48
C LEU A 103 -2.56 -14.46 18.58
N LYS A 104 -2.04 -15.10 17.51
CA LYS A 104 -1.81 -16.55 17.52
C LYS A 104 -0.42 -16.88 18.08
N PRO A 105 -0.30 -17.70 19.14
CA PRO A 105 0.99 -17.97 19.78
C PRO A 105 1.99 -18.68 18.86
N GLN A 106 1.49 -19.49 17.92
CA GLN A 106 2.32 -20.16 16.91
C GLN A 106 3.10 -19.17 16.02
N TYR A 107 2.47 -18.03 15.66
CA TYR A 107 3.11 -17.01 14.84
C TYR A 107 4.20 -16.29 15.62
N ALA A 108 3.90 -15.89 16.88
CA ALA A 108 4.88 -15.27 17.77
C ALA A 108 6.10 -16.18 18.02
N ARG A 109 5.89 -17.49 18.26
CA ARG A 109 6.98 -18.47 18.40
C ARG A 109 7.85 -18.53 17.15
N ARG A 110 7.23 -18.62 15.97
CA ARG A 110 7.95 -18.64 14.69
C ARG A 110 8.73 -17.35 14.45
N ALA A 111 8.15 -16.19 14.74
CA ALA A 111 8.82 -14.90 14.62
C ALA A 111 10.05 -14.82 15.54
N ASN A 112 9.93 -15.28 16.78
CA ASN A 112 11.05 -15.34 17.72
C ASN A 112 12.16 -16.30 17.26
N GLN A 113 11.81 -17.46 16.71
CA GLN A 113 12.79 -18.41 16.15
C GLN A 113 13.55 -17.79 14.98
N ILE A 114 12.85 -17.11 14.07
CA ILE A 114 13.46 -16.40 12.94
C ILE A 114 14.41 -15.31 13.45
N TYR A 115 13.96 -14.50 14.42
CA TYR A 115 14.79 -13.47 15.03
C TYR A 115 16.08 -14.04 15.64
N GLN A 116 15.98 -15.12 16.42
CA GLN A 116 17.13 -15.81 17.02
C GLN A 116 18.10 -16.36 15.97
N ALA A 117 17.60 -16.89 14.85
CA ALA A 117 18.43 -17.41 13.77
C ALA A 117 19.19 -16.30 13.01
N ILE A 118 18.60 -15.09 12.94
CA ILE A 118 19.17 -13.93 12.24
C ILE A 118 20.17 -13.16 13.12
N GLN A 119 19.94 -13.12 14.44
CA GLN A 119 20.77 -12.38 15.40
C GLN A 119 22.28 -12.71 15.37
N PRO A 120 22.74 -13.97 15.24
CA PRO A 120 24.18 -14.27 15.17
C PRO A 120 24.84 -13.73 13.91
N THR A 121 24.11 -13.64 12.80
CA THR A 121 24.62 -13.19 11.49
C THR A 121 24.97 -11.70 11.47
N PHE A 122 24.30 -10.87 12.28
CA PHE A 122 24.57 -9.43 12.37
C PHE A 122 25.70 -9.05 13.34
N ARG A 123 26.14 -9.97 14.21
CA ARG A 123 27.28 -9.71 15.12
C ARG A 123 28.63 -10.05 14.51
N THR A 124 28.69 -10.90 13.48
CA THR A 124 29.95 -11.36 12.88
C THR A 124 30.48 -10.44 11.77
N SER A 125 29.70 -9.49 11.26
CA SER A 125 30.16 -8.51 10.25
C SER A 125 30.90 -7.29 10.82
N LYS A 126 31.24 -7.29 12.12
CA LYS A 126 31.95 -6.19 12.80
C LYS A 126 33.38 -6.54 13.21
N CYS A 127 34.02 -7.47 12.50
CA CYS A 127 35.43 -7.81 12.74
C CYS A 127 36.14 -8.13 11.42
N ILE A 128 36.33 -7.12 10.56
CA ILE A 128 37.50 -7.01 9.68
C ILE A 128 37.81 -5.51 9.51
N ILE A 129 39.07 -5.17 9.81
CA ILE A 129 39.78 -3.87 9.82
C ILE A 129 39.58 -3.02 11.07
#